data_AF-A0A969ITL0-F1
#
_entry.id   AF-A0A969ITL0-F1
#
_cell.length_a   1.000
_cell.length_b   1.000
_cell.length_c   1.000
_cell.angle_alpha   90.00
_cell.angle_beta   90.00
_cell.angle_gamma   90.00
#
_symmetry.space_group_name_H-M   'P 1'
#
loop_
_entity.id
_entity.type
_entity.pdbx_description
1 polymer ?
#
loop_
_entity_poly.entity_id
_entity_poly.type
_entity_poly.pdbx_seq_one_letter_code
_entity_poly.pdbx_strand_id
1 'polypeptide(L)'
;VAFMITLPDLNQIQMRVNGRSGKPSPLGWLRLALWLRKPKDADMRVPLMGVLKRLQSSRMASQLAFMMIEDIRRDATAAYASKRGEIGWVLDDNQGMNAIADAIGSKVNREYRIYGKVL
;
A
#
# COMPACT_ATOMS: atom_id res chain seq x y z
N VAL A 1 -1.85 0.05 -20.18
CA VAL A 1 -0.80 1.10 -20.32
C VAL A 1 -0.17 1.46 -18.96
N ALA A 2 -0.81 1.10 -17.85
CA ALA A 2 -0.29 1.20 -16.49
C ALA A 2 -0.75 -0.04 -15.68
N PHE A 3 -0.14 -0.27 -14.52
CA PHE A 3 -0.54 -1.31 -13.56
C PHE A 3 -0.41 -0.78 -12.13
N MET A 4 -1.23 -1.30 -11.23
CA MET A 4 -1.12 -1.09 -9.80
C MET A 4 -1.49 -2.38 -9.07
N ILE A 5 -0.74 -2.73 -8.02
CA ILE A 5 -1.03 -3.87 -7.15
C ILE A 5 -1.30 -3.32 -5.76
N THR A 6 -2.37 -3.80 -5.14
CA THR A 6 -2.72 -3.44 -3.76
C THR A 6 -2.99 -4.67 -2.93
N LEU A 7 -2.52 -4.61 -1.68
CA LEU A 7 -2.61 -5.72 -0.75
C LEU A 7 -3.15 -5.23 0.59
N PRO A 8 -4.03 -6.01 1.25
CA PRO A 8 -4.49 -5.70 2.59
C PRO A 8 -3.34 -5.85 3.60
N ASP A 9 -3.31 -4.97 4.60
CA ASP A 9 -2.28 -4.97 5.65
C ASP A 9 -2.47 -6.16 6.59
N LEU A 10 -1.60 -7.15 6.42
CA LEU A 10 -1.57 -8.36 7.23
C LEU A 10 -1.08 -8.10 8.67
N ASN A 11 -0.32 -7.04 8.92
CA ASN A 11 0.27 -6.78 10.23
C ASN A 11 -0.80 -6.55 11.29
N GLN A 12 -1.91 -5.89 10.94
CA GLN A 12 -2.99 -5.61 11.88
C GLN A 12 -3.64 -6.87 12.42
N ILE A 13 -3.97 -7.82 11.54
CA ILE A 13 -4.59 -9.08 11.96
C ILE A 13 -3.60 -9.94 12.73
N GLN A 14 -2.32 -9.96 12.31
CA GLN A 14 -1.25 -10.68 13.01
C GLN A 14 -1.11 -10.19 14.45
N MET A 15 -1.12 -8.88 14.68
CA MET A 15 -1.06 -8.31 16.03
C MET A 15 -2.27 -8.71 16.91
N ARG A 16 -3.44 -8.98 16.31
CA ARG A 16 -4.65 -9.42 17.04
C ARG A 16 -4.64 -10.92 17.35
N VAL A 17 -4.03 -11.74 16.50
CA VAL A 17 -4.06 -13.22 16.65
C VAL A 17 -2.81 -13.76 17.33
N ASN A 18 -1.68 -13.04 17.27
CA ASN A 18 -0.45 -13.44 17.93
C ASN A 18 -0.60 -13.30 19.46
N GLY A 19 -0.30 -14.37 20.18
CA GLY A 19 -0.28 -14.35 21.63
C GLY A 19 1.00 -13.73 22.20
N ARG A 20 1.15 -13.77 23.54
CA ARG A 20 2.35 -13.27 24.25
C ARG A 20 3.68 -13.88 23.77
N SER A 21 3.65 -15.07 23.16
CA SER A 21 4.81 -15.76 22.60
C SER A 21 5.15 -15.37 21.16
N GLY A 22 4.43 -14.40 20.57
CA GLY A 22 4.64 -13.94 19.19
C GLY A 22 4.12 -14.90 18.11
N LYS A 23 3.49 -16.02 18.48
CA LYS A 23 2.89 -16.98 17.55
C LYS A 23 1.36 -17.02 17.71
N PRO A 24 0.60 -17.24 16.63
CA PRO A 24 -0.84 -17.47 16.74
C PRO A 24 -1.10 -18.79 17.47
N SER A 25 -2.12 -18.82 18.32
CA SER A 25 -2.68 -20.09 18.81
C SER A 25 -3.37 -20.83 17.66
N PRO A 26 -3.74 -22.12 17.81
CA PRO A 26 -4.52 -22.83 16.78
C PRO A 26 -5.81 -22.08 16.38
N LEU A 27 -6.49 -21.47 17.34
CA LEU A 27 -7.65 -20.60 17.09
C LEU A 27 -7.25 -19.30 16.37
N GLY A 28 -6.08 -18.75 16.69
CA GLY A 28 -5.49 -17.60 15.99
C GLY A 28 -5.21 -17.90 14.52
N TRP A 29 -4.66 -19.07 14.21
CA TRP A 29 -4.47 -19.54 12.82
C TRP A 29 -5.78 -19.69 12.06
N LEU A 30 -6.81 -20.25 12.70
CA LEU A 30 -8.14 -20.35 12.09
C LEU A 30 -8.73 -18.96 11.79
N ARG A 31 -8.64 -18.02 12.74
CA ARG A 31 -9.08 -16.63 12.54
C ARG A 31 -8.30 -15.95 11.42
N LEU A 32 -6.99 -16.15 11.35
CA LEU A 32 -6.13 -15.60 10.30
C LEU A 32 -6.51 -16.16 8.92
N ALA A 33 -6.73 -17.47 8.81
CA ALA A 33 -7.15 -18.13 7.57
C ALA A 33 -8.53 -17.66 7.08
N LEU A 34 -9.50 -17.52 8.01
CA LEU A 34 -10.82 -16.97 7.70
C LEU A 34 -10.73 -15.51 7.23
N TRP A 35 -9.86 -14.71 7.86
CA TRP A 35 -9.62 -13.33 7.46
C TRP A 35 -8.93 -13.25 6.08
N LEU A 36 -7.94 -14.10 5.80
CA LEU A 36 -7.27 -14.17 4.49
C LEU A 36 -8.25 -14.44 3.34
N ARG A 37 -9.31 -15.20 3.59
CA ARG A 37 -10.35 -15.48 2.57
C ARG A 37 -11.20 -14.26 2.24
N LYS A 38 -11.50 -13.42 3.23
CA LYS A 38 -12.27 -12.17 3.08
C LYS A 38 -11.78 -11.11 4.05
N PRO A 39 -10.68 -10.40 3.71
CA PRO A 39 -10.13 -9.41 4.62
C PRO A 39 -11.13 -8.26 4.74
N LYS A 40 -11.53 -7.94 5.97
CA LYS A 40 -12.37 -6.79 6.29
C LYS A 40 -11.65 -5.91 7.29
N ASP A 41 -11.95 -4.61 7.23
CA ASP A 41 -11.34 -3.57 8.05
C ASP A 41 -9.80 -3.57 7.94
N ALA A 42 -9.30 -3.85 6.74
CA ALA A 42 -7.88 -3.88 6.43
C ALA A 42 -7.46 -2.55 5.79
N ASP A 43 -6.40 -1.94 6.31
CA ASP A 43 -5.73 -0.86 5.58
C ASP A 43 -5.08 -1.43 4.32
N MET A 44 -5.00 -0.64 3.26
CA MET A 44 -4.43 -1.07 1.98
C MET A 44 -3.02 -0.54 1.80
N ARG A 45 -2.14 -1.38 1.25
CA ARG A 45 -0.79 -1.00 0.86
C ARG A 45 -0.62 -1.15 -0.63
N VAL A 46 -0.02 -0.14 -1.25
CA VAL A 46 0.31 -0.12 -2.68
C VAL A 46 1.82 -0.33 -2.83
N PRO A 47 2.32 -1.57 -2.88
CA PRO A 47 3.76 -1.83 -3.00
C PRO A 47 4.30 -1.50 -4.39
N LEU A 48 3.48 -1.66 -5.43
CA LEU A 48 3.92 -1.55 -6.82
C LEU A 48 2.89 -0.78 -7.65
N MET A 49 3.39 0.23 -8.36
CA MET A 49 2.65 1.00 -9.34
C MET A 49 3.61 1.34 -10.49
N GLY A 50 3.13 1.29 -11.72
CA GLY A 50 3.92 1.68 -12.87
C GLY A 50 3.09 2.08 -14.08
N VAL A 51 3.60 3.06 -14.82
CA VAL A 51 3.09 3.45 -16.14
C VAL A 51 4.15 3.10 -17.18
N LEU A 52 3.73 2.73 -18.40
CA LEU A 52 4.64 2.47 -19.52
C LEU A 52 5.65 3.61 -19.71
N LYS A 53 6.93 3.26 -19.90
CA LYS A 53 8.07 4.21 -19.97
C LYS A 53 7.84 5.36 -20.96
N ARG A 54 7.22 5.08 -22.10
CA ARG A 54 6.89 6.08 -23.14
C ARG A 54 6.01 7.23 -22.63
N LEU A 55 5.23 6.99 -21.57
CA LEU A 55 4.29 7.97 -21.03
C LEU A 55 4.76 8.63 -19.74
N GLN A 56 5.83 8.14 -19.09
CA GLN A 56 6.26 8.60 -17.76
C GLN A 56 6.62 10.09 -17.69
N SER A 57 7.05 10.70 -18.79
CA SER A 57 7.35 12.14 -18.88
C SER A 57 6.16 13.01 -19.32
N SER A 58 4.98 12.42 -19.47
CA SER A 58 3.78 13.12 -19.95
C SER A 58 2.78 13.36 -18.82
N ARG A 59 1.96 14.41 -18.97
CA ARG A 59 0.82 14.68 -18.07
C ARG A 59 -0.16 13.49 -17.99
N MET A 60 -0.18 12.68 -19.04
CA MET A 60 -1.01 11.48 -19.10
C MET A 60 -0.57 10.42 -18.09
N ALA A 61 0.71 10.33 -17.72
CA ALA A 61 1.14 9.40 -16.65
C ALA A 61 0.55 9.78 -15.30
N SER A 62 0.53 11.08 -14.94
CA SER A 62 -0.09 11.54 -13.70
C SER A 62 -1.59 11.27 -13.69
N GLN A 63 -2.29 11.53 -14.80
CA GLN A 63 -3.72 11.22 -14.94
C GLN A 63 -4.00 9.73 -14.76
N LEU A 64 -3.23 8.87 -15.42
CA LEU A 64 -3.35 7.42 -15.27
C LEU A 64 -3.11 6.98 -13.82
N ALA A 65 -2.12 7.58 -13.14
CA ALA A 65 -1.88 7.30 -11.73
C ALA A 65 -3.07 7.69 -10.85
N PHE A 66 -3.62 8.90 -11.01
CA PHE A 66 -4.80 9.34 -10.25
C PHE A 66 -6.03 8.45 -10.51
N MET A 67 -6.26 8.04 -11.76
CA MET A 67 -7.36 7.14 -12.10
C MET A 67 -7.20 5.79 -11.40
N MET A 68 -6.02 5.18 -11.46
CA MET A 68 -5.77 3.91 -10.77
C MET A 68 -5.92 4.04 -9.25
N ILE A 69 -5.47 5.15 -8.65
CA ILE A 69 -5.62 5.40 -7.21
C ILE A 69 -7.10 5.49 -6.83
N GLU A 70 -7.91 6.22 -7.61
CA GLU A 70 -9.34 6.37 -7.34
C GLU A 70 -10.10 5.05 -7.51
N ASP A 71 -9.80 4.27 -8.55
CA ASP A 71 -10.44 2.97 -8.78
C ASP A 71 -10.16 2.03 -7.61
N ILE A 72 -8.90 1.95 -7.18
CA ILE A 72 -8.51 1.14 -6.02
C ILE A 72 -9.13 1.66 -4.73
N ARG A 73 -9.23 2.98 -4.54
CA ARG A 73 -9.87 3.56 -3.36
C ARG A 73 -11.33 3.12 -3.27
N ARG A 74 -12.06 3.16 -4.40
CA ARG A 74 -13.46 2.70 -4.48
C ARG A 74 -13.59 1.24 -4.13
N ASP A 75 -12.76 0.38 -4.73
CA ASP A 75 -12.76 -1.05 -4.47
C ASP A 75 -12.36 -1.39 -3.02
N ALA A 76 -11.32 -0.72 -2.50
CA ALA A 76 -10.86 -0.88 -1.13
C ALA A 76 -11.93 -0.49 -0.10
N THR A 77 -12.66 0.60 -0.33
CA THR A 77 -13.75 1.02 0.57
C THR A 77 -14.95 0.09 0.43
N ALA A 78 -15.38 -0.25 -0.79
CA ALA A 78 -16.60 -1.01 -1.02
C ALA A 78 -16.47 -2.50 -0.64
N ALA A 79 -15.36 -3.15 -1.02
CA ALA A 79 -15.18 -4.60 -0.82
C ALA A 79 -14.52 -4.95 0.52
N TYR A 80 -13.63 -4.08 1.02
CA TYR A 80 -12.77 -4.38 2.17
C TYR A 80 -13.00 -3.47 3.39
N ALA A 81 -13.89 -2.47 3.28
CA ALA A 81 -14.14 -1.46 4.32
C ALA A 81 -12.86 -0.75 4.80
N SER A 82 -11.91 -0.53 3.87
CA SER A 82 -10.63 0.11 4.19
C SER A 82 -10.81 1.57 4.58
N LYS A 83 -10.08 2.01 5.61
CA LYS A 83 -10.08 3.40 6.10
C LYS A 83 -8.83 4.17 5.72
N ARG A 84 -7.71 3.47 5.47
CA ARG A 84 -6.42 4.07 5.12
C ARG A 84 -5.75 3.31 3.98
N GLY A 85 -5.10 4.07 3.10
CA GLY A 85 -4.20 3.57 2.06
C GLY A 85 -2.79 4.10 2.27
N GLU A 86 -1.77 3.27 2.02
CA GLU A 86 -0.36 3.65 2.05
C GLU A 86 0.28 3.48 0.67
N ILE A 87 0.93 4.54 0.17
CA ILE A 87 1.70 4.52 -1.07
C ILE A 87 3.14 4.13 -0.75
N GLY A 88 3.35 2.85 -0.45
CA GLY A 88 4.65 2.19 -0.36
C GLY A 88 5.82 3.02 0.19
N TRP A 89 7.01 2.78 -0.37
CA TRP A 89 8.17 3.65 -0.18
C TRP A 89 8.44 4.38 -1.49
N VAL A 90 8.46 5.69 -1.42
CA VAL A 90 8.79 6.55 -2.56
C VAL A 90 10.17 7.14 -2.30
N LEU A 91 11.04 7.09 -3.31
CA LEU A 91 12.35 7.71 -3.25
C LEU A 91 12.20 9.24 -3.31
N ASP A 92 13.03 9.96 -2.56
CA ASP A 92 13.02 11.43 -2.55
C ASP A 92 13.33 12.04 -3.93
N ASP A 93 14.05 11.32 -4.79
CA ASP A 93 14.36 11.74 -6.16
C ASP A 93 13.19 11.51 -7.15
N ASN A 94 12.17 10.74 -6.77
CA ASN A 94 11.01 10.46 -7.60
C ASN A 94 9.96 11.57 -7.48
N GLN A 95 10.29 12.73 -8.05
CA GLN A 95 9.46 13.94 -8.02
C GLN A 95 8.05 13.70 -8.59
N GLY A 96 7.90 12.81 -9.58
CA GLY A 96 6.60 12.47 -10.14
C GLY A 96 5.67 11.80 -9.11
N MET A 97 6.19 10.80 -8.39
CA MET A 97 5.42 10.13 -7.34
C MET A 97 5.24 11.01 -6.09
N ASN A 98 6.22 11.82 -5.74
CA ASN A 98 6.12 12.78 -4.63
C ASN A 98 5.04 13.84 -4.90
N ALA A 99 4.96 14.36 -6.12
CA ALA A 99 3.91 15.30 -6.52
C ALA A 99 2.51 14.64 -6.50
N ILE A 100 2.40 13.36 -6.89
CA ILE A 100 1.13 12.62 -6.79
C ILE A 100 0.73 12.43 -5.32
N ALA A 101 1.67 12.06 -4.45
CA ALA A 101 1.42 11.88 -3.02
C ALA A 101 0.96 13.18 -2.34
N ASP A 102 1.59 14.30 -2.68
CA ASP A 102 1.22 15.63 -2.20
C ASP A 102 -0.18 16.05 -2.71
N ALA A 103 -0.45 15.85 -4.00
CA ALA A 103 -1.73 16.20 -4.62
C ALA A 103 -2.94 15.46 -4.03
N ILE A 104 -2.76 14.23 -3.54
CA ILE A 104 -3.82 13.47 -2.85
C ILE A 104 -3.85 13.72 -1.32
N GLY A 105 -3.04 14.64 -0.81
CA GLY A 105 -2.98 14.98 0.62
C GLY A 105 -2.40 13.85 1.49
N SER A 106 -1.49 13.04 0.95
CA SER A 106 -0.79 12.01 1.73
C SER A 106 0.13 12.65 2.77
N LYS A 107 0.40 11.90 3.85
CA LYS A 107 1.35 12.32 4.88
C LYS A 107 2.52 11.34 4.94
N VAL A 108 3.73 11.87 5.09
CA VAL A 108 4.93 11.05 5.30
C VAL A 108 4.82 10.37 6.66
N ASN A 109 4.75 9.03 6.66
CA ASN A 109 4.68 8.24 7.89
C ASN A 109 6.08 8.04 8.51
N ARG A 110 7.07 7.69 7.68
CA ARG A 110 8.46 7.43 8.08
C ARG A 110 9.41 7.78 6.96
N GLU A 111 10.58 8.30 7.32
CA GLU A 111 11.68 8.57 6.40
C GLU A 111 12.81 7.58 6.68
N TYR A 112 13.30 6.91 5.63
CA TYR A 112 14.39 5.93 5.72
C TYR A 112 15.59 6.45 4.94
N ARG A 113 16.72 6.63 5.61
CA ARG A 113 17.99 7.04 4.98
C ARG A 113 18.93 5.85 4.92
N ILE A 114 19.45 5.56 3.72
CA ILE A 114 20.41 4.48 3.50
C ILE A 114 21.81 5.09 3.56
N TYR A 115 22.65 4.59 4.48
CA TYR A 115 24.04 5.01 4.63
C TYR A 115 24.98 3.90 4.16
N GLY A 116 25.96 4.25 3.34
CA GLY A 116 27.03 3.33 2.92
C GLY A 116 28.26 3.48 3.80
N LYS A 117 28.86 2.37 4.23
CA LYS A 117 30.20 2.33 4.81
C LYS A 117 31.13 1.67 3.80
N VAL A 118 32.24 2.33 3.47
CA VAL A 118 33.32 1.70 2.70
C VAL A 118 33.97 0.67 3.62
N LEU A 119 33.91 -0.61 3.24
CA LEU A 119 34.54 -1.72 3.95
C LEU A 119 36.05 -1.72 3.73
#